data_AF-A0A367ZYV1-F1
#
_entry.id   AF-A0A367ZYV1-F1
#
_cell.length_a   1.000
_cell.length_b   1.000
_cell.length_c   1.000
_cell.angle_alpha   90.00
_cell.angle_beta   90.00
_cell.angle_gamma   90.00
#
_symmetry.space_group_name_H-M   'P 1'
#
loop_
_entity.id
_entity.type
_entity.pdbx_description
1 polymer ?
#
loop_
_entity_poly.entity_id
_entity_poly.type
_entity_poly.pdbx_seq_one_letter_code
_entity_poly.pdbx_strand_id
1 'polypeptide(L)' 'MTHRDIIDSWPSLKVFSDDIGVAYGTAKAMRRRGSVPAIYWDTMIAKAASRHIVGVSYKSLAVSIPRPFKRGSTA' A
#
# COMPACT_ATOMS: atom_id res chain seq x y z
N MET A 1 0.96 7.19 -9.83
CA MET A 1 1.24 6.82 -8.44
C MET A 1 0.90 5.35 -8.27
N THR A 2 1.86 4.53 -7.87
CA THR A 2 1.66 3.11 -7.57
C THR A 2 1.39 2.91 -6.09
N HIS A 3 0.84 1.76 -5.69
CA HIS A 3 0.71 1.42 -4.25
C HIS A 3 2.04 1.50 -3.51
N ARG A 4 3.16 1.21 -4.20
CA ARG A 4 4.48 1.34 -3.59
C ARG A 4 4.81 2.79 -3.26
N ASP A 5 4.53 3.73 -4.18
CA ASP A 5 4.80 5.16 -3.95
C ASP A 5 3.95 5.70 -2.78
N ILE A 6 2.71 5.22 -2.67
CA ILE A 6 1.84 5.52 -1.52
C ILE A 6 2.49 5.01 -0.23
N ILE A 7 2.90 3.74 -0.17
CA ILE A 7 3.55 3.16 1.02
C ILE A 7 4.87 3.89 1.35
N ASP A 8 5.65 4.25 0.33
CA ASP A 8 6.92 4.98 0.47
C ASP A 8 6.72 6.43 0.94
N SER A 9 5.48 6.94 0.99
CA SER A 9 5.17 8.25 1.56
C SER A 9 5.16 8.26 3.11
N TRP A 10 5.17 7.09 3.75
CA TRP A 10 5.31 7.00 5.20
C TRP A 10 6.78 7.20 5.61
N PRO A 11 7.05 7.78 6.79
CA PRO A 11 8.43 7.98 7.27
C PRO A 11 9.27 6.71 7.33
N SER A 12 8.64 5.56 7.59
CA SER A 12 9.28 4.26 7.44
C SER A 12 8.25 3.15 7.24
N LEU A 13 8.69 2.00 6.74
CA LEU A 13 7.83 0.83 6.57
C LEU A 13 7.29 0.28 7.90
N LYS A 14 8.03 0.49 9.01
CA LYS A 14 7.56 0.14 10.36
C LYS A 14 6.41 1.04 10.79
N VAL A 15 6.53 2.34 10.56
CA VAL A 15 5.47 3.30 10.87
C VAL A 15 4.21 2.99 10.05
N PHE A 16 4.40 2.65 8.77
CA PHE A 16 3.30 2.17 7.95
C PHE A 16 2.65 0.91 8.53
N SER A 17 3.42 -0.14 8.84
CA SER A 17 2.85 -1.37 9.39
C SER A 17 2.09 -1.16 10.71
N ASP A 18 2.62 -0.29 11.58
CA ASP A 18 2.00 0.04 12.86
C ASP A 18 0.67 0.81 12.65
N ASP A 19 0.60 1.73 11.68
CA ASP A 19 -0.59 2.53 11.38
C ASP A 19 -1.77 1.71 10.86
N ILE A 20 -1.52 0.80 9.91
CA ILE A 20 -2.54 -0.09 9.34
C ILE A 20 -2.79 -1.35 10.17
N GLY A 21 -2.01 -1.57 11.24
CA GLY A 21 -2.21 -2.68 12.17
C GLY A 21 -1.83 -4.04 11.58
N VAL A 22 -0.75 -4.11 10.80
CA VAL A 22 -0.25 -5.35 10.20
C VAL A 22 1.17 -5.65 10.65
N ALA A 23 1.57 -6.93 10.60
CA ALA A 23 2.97 -7.29 10.83
C ALA A 23 3.90 -6.63 9.78
N TYR A 24 5.12 -6.27 10.19
CA TYR A 24 6.13 -5.68 9.30
C TYR A 24 6.38 -6.51 8.04
N GLY A 25 6.40 -7.85 8.15
CA GLY A 25 6.54 -8.76 7.01
C GLY A 25 5.41 -8.62 6.00
N THR A 26 4.18 -8.42 6.48
CA THR A 26 2.99 -8.19 5.65
C THR A 26 3.10 -6.86 4.91
N ALA A 27 3.46 -5.78 5.59
CA ALA A 27 3.74 -4.48 4.98
C ALA A 27 4.84 -4.57 3.91
N LYS A 28 5.93 -5.29 4.20
CA LYS A 28 7.01 -5.56 3.25
C LYS A 28 6.52 -6.31 2.01
N ALA A 29 5.64 -7.29 2.18
CA ALA A 29 5.05 -8.03 1.06
C ALA A 29 4.14 -7.14 0.20
N MET A 30 3.28 -6.31 0.82
CA MET A 30 2.41 -5.36 0.11
C MET A 30 3.23 -4.38 -0.74
N ARG A 31 4.26 -3.79 -0.13
CA ARG A 31 5.20 -2.90 -0.82
C ARG A 31 5.92 -3.59 -1.99
N ARG A 32 6.41 -4.81 -1.78
CA ARG A 32 7.12 -5.60 -2.82
C ARG A 32 6.19 -5.92 -3.99
N ARG A 33 4.95 -6.33 -3.71
CA ARG A 33 3.93 -6.66 -4.72
C ARG A 33 3.41 -5.40 -5.43
N GLY A 34 3.46 -4.24 -4.77
CA GLY A 34 2.86 -3.01 -5.27
C GLY A 34 1.33 -3.09 -5.26
N SER A 35 0.76 -3.68 -4.22
CA SER A 35 -0.69 -3.83 -4.04
C SER A 35 -1.05 -3.86 -2.55
N VAL A 36 -2.11 -3.17 -2.16
CA VAL A 36 -2.67 -3.22 -0.81
C VAL A 36 -4.10 -3.77 -0.91
N PRO A 37 -4.47 -4.83 -0.17
CA PRO A 37 -5.85 -5.32 -0.12
C PRO A 37 -6.83 -4.23 0.31
N ALA A 38 -8.01 -4.19 -0.32
CA ALA A 38 -9.02 -3.16 -0.10
C ALA A 38 -9.45 -3.01 1.36
N ILE A 39 -9.37 -4.10 2.15
CA ILE A 39 -9.73 -4.11 3.57
C ILE A 39 -8.93 -3.11 4.40
N TYR A 40 -7.73 -2.74 3.94
CA TYR A 40 -6.83 -1.83 4.65
C TYR A 40 -6.93 -0.38 4.14
N TRP A 41 -7.71 -0.11 3.08
CA TRP A 41 -7.73 1.19 2.43
C TRP A 41 -8.29 2.27 3.35
N ASP A 42 -9.38 1.98 4.07
CA ASP A 42 -10.03 2.91 5.00
C ASP A 42 -9.06 3.36 6.09
N THR A 43 -8.41 2.41 6.76
CA THR A 43 -7.39 2.67 7.78
C THR A 43 -6.22 3.45 7.19
N MET A 44 -5.76 3.09 5.99
CA MET A 44 -4.64 3.75 5.35
C MET A 44 -4.95 5.20 4.98
N ILE A 45 -6.15 5.50 4.46
CA ILE A 45 -6.60 6.86 4.15
C ILE A 45 -6.73 7.67 5.44
N ALA A 46 -7.35 7.11 6.48
CA ALA A 46 -7.49 7.79 7.77
C ALA A 46 -6.14 8.14 8.39
N LYS A 47 -5.19 7.21 8.42
CA LYS A 47 -3.84 7.43 8.96
C LYS A 47 -3.00 8.35 8.09
N ALA A 48 -3.12 8.26 6.77
CA ALA A 48 -2.50 9.21 5.85
C ALA A 48 -2.97 10.64 6.12
N ALA A 49 -4.28 10.84 6.32
CA ALA A 49 -4.85 12.13 6.67
C ALA A 49 -4.32 12.65 8.02
N SER A 50 -4.27 11.80 9.06
CA SER A 50 -3.69 12.15 10.37
C SER A 50 -2.20 12.52 10.29
N ARG A 51 -1.47 12.05 9.27
CA ARG A 51 -0.06 12.37 9.03
C ARG A 51 0.15 13.49 8.01
N HIS A 52 -0.92 14.08 7.50
CA HIS A 52 -0.88 15.08 6.43
C HIS A 52 -0.18 14.57 5.14
N ILE A 53 -0.27 13.27 4.86
CA ILE A 53 0.23 12.68 3.61
C ILE A 53 -0.76 12.98 2.50
N VAL A 54 -0.36 13.81 1.54
CA VAL A 54 -1.20 14.27 0.44
C VAL A 54 -1.29 13.20 -0.66
N GLY A 55 -2.47 13.08 -1.28
CA GLY A 55 -2.66 12.23 -2.46
C GLY A 55 -3.06 10.78 -2.17
N VAL A 56 -3.29 10.41 -0.91
CA VAL A 56 -3.82 9.09 -0.53
C VAL A 56 -5.35 9.16 -0.44
N SER A 57 -6.04 8.51 -1.38
CA SER A 57 -7.50 8.47 -1.48
C SER A 57 -7.94 7.18 -2.17
N TYR A 58 -9.23 6.84 -2.08
CA TYR A 58 -9.78 5.72 -2.85
C TYR A 58 -9.49 5.83 -4.35
N LYS A 59 -9.51 7.05 -4.90
CA LYS A 59 -9.19 7.28 -6.31
C LYS A 59 -7.74 6.91 -6.62
N SER A 60 -6.78 7.34 -5.80
CA SER A 60 -5.37 7.00 -6.05
C SER A 60 -5.08 5.52 -5.82
N LEU A 61 -5.79 4.85 -4.92
CA LEU A 61 -5.68 3.41 -4.68
C LEU A 61 -6.33 2.55 -5.77
N ALA A 62 -7.51 2.96 -6.25
CA ALA A 62 -8.21 2.26 -7.33
C ALA A 62 -7.49 2.42 -8.68
N VAL A 63 -6.88 3.58 -8.94
CA VAL A 63 -6.10 3.83 -10.16
C VAL A 63 -4.72 3.15 -10.11
N SER A 64 -4.22 2.82 -8.92
CA SER A 64 -2.91 2.16 -8.80
C SER A 64 -2.96 0.72 -9.31
N ILE A 65 -2.49 0.55 -10.55
CA ILE A 65 -2.40 -0.72 -11.28
C ILE A 65 -1.55 -1.71 -10.46
N PRO A 66 -2.08 -2.86 -10.01
CA PRO A 66 -1.25 -3.93 -9.48
C PRO A 66 -0.31 -4.38 -10.59
N ARG A 67 0.99 -4.59 -10.29
CA ARG A 67 1.94 -5.05 -11.33
C ARG A 67 1.37 -6.29 -12.02
N PRO A 68 1.41 -6.38 -13.37
CA PRO A 68 0.92 -7.55 -14.06
C PRO A 68 1.59 -8.79 -13.50
N PHE A 69 0.79 -9.68 -12.93
CA PHE A 69 1.25 -10.98 -12.44
C PHE A 69 1.76 -11.77 -13.64
N LYS A 70 3.08 -11.97 -13.76
CA LYS A 70 3.63 -12.94 -14.73
C LYS A 70 3.09 -14.32 -14.34
N ARG A 71 2.05 -14.81 -15.03
CA ARG A 71 1.71 -16.24 -15.02
C ARG A 71 2.95 -16.96 -15.56
N GLY A 72 3.53 -17.84 -14.74
CA GLY A 72 4.55 -18.77 -15.18
C GLY A 72 4.00 -19.57 -16.36
N SER A 73 4.80 -19.65 -17.41
CA SER A 73 4.60 -20.53 -18.56
C SER A 73 4.40 -21.95 -18.07
N THR A 74 3.33 -22.59 -18.54
CA THR A 74 3.17 -24.04 -18.54
C THR A 74 4.41 -24.68 -19.16
N ALA A 75 4.97 -25.65 -18.45
CA ALA A 75 5.81 -26.71 -19.01
C ALA A 75 4.91 -27.90 -19.31
#